data_AF-A0A2H1UZR6-F1
#
_entry.id   AF-A0A2H1UZR6-F1
#
_cell.length_a   1.000
_cell.length_b   1.000
_cell.length_c   1.000
_cell.angle_alpha   90.00
_cell.angle_beta   90.00
_cell.angle_gamma   90.00
#
_symmetry.space_group_name_H-M   'P 1'
#
loop_
_entity.id
_entity.type
_entity.pdbx_description
1 polymer ?
#
loop_
_entity_poly.entity_id
_entity_poly.type
_entity_poly.pdbx_seq_one_letter_code
_entity_poly.pdbx_strand_id
1 'polypeptide(L)'
;MSVMEFLKDLPSYDEHNFTLFNTDHGIRNCSKRPSIYLPTKDIPSEQIIVTEKTNILLRYLHQQWEKKNNNSPKKRDHSHIEQNGDDNRPRKRPCLNSPLN
;
A
#
# COMPACT_ATOMS: atom_id res chain seq x y z
N MET A 1 -2.05 -19.47 34.98
CA MET A 1 -1.76 -18.27 34.19
C MET A 1 -2.51 -17.10 34.79
N SER A 2 -1.80 -16.14 35.37
CA SER A 2 -2.42 -14.90 35.85
C SER A 2 -2.55 -13.90 34.68
N VAL A 3 -3.43 -12.90 34.81
CA VAL A 3 -3.54 -11.82 33.83
C VAL A 3 -2.22 -11.04 33.70
N MET A 4 -1.47 -10.90 34.80
CA MET A 4 -0.16 -10.24 34.80
C MET A 4 0.88 -10.99 33.97
N GLU A 5 0.85 -12.32 34.04
CA GLU A 5 1.73 -13.18 33.25
C GLU A 5 1.38 -13.16 31.75
N PHE A 6 0.13 -12.86 31.41
CA PHE A 6 -0.30 -12.66 30.04
C PHE A 6 0.10 -11.28 29.47
N LEU A 7 0.20 -10.26 30.34
CA LEU A 7 0.52 -8.88 29.96
C LEU A 7 2.01 -8.53 30.04
N LYS A 8 2.88 -9.49 30.38
CA LYS A 8 4.34 -9.30 30.30
C LYS A 8 4.81 -9.27 28.84
N ASP A 9 5.97 -8.66 28.60
CA ASP A 9 6.66 -8.66 27.31
C ASP A 9 5.86 -8.08 26.13
N LEU A 10 5.13 -6.99 26.37
CA LEU A 10 4.49 -6.23 25.29
C LEU A 10 5.55 -5.65 24.33
N PRO A 11 5.24 -5.51 23.03
CA PRO A 11 6.18 -4.98 22.06
C PRO A 11 6.71 -3.59 22.45
N SER A 12 8.03 -3.44 22.44
CA SER A 12 8.73 -2.17 22.59
C SER A 12 9.63 -1.95 21.39
N TYR A 13 9.45 -0.84 20.68
CA TYR A 13 10.34 -0.47 19.57
C TYR A 13 11.68 0.07 20.09
N ASP A 14 11.63 0.85 21.18
CA ASP A 14 12.78 1.39 21.90
C ASP A 14 12.38 1.52 23.38
N GLU A 15 13.18 0.89 24.26
CA GLU A 15 12.96 0.88 25.70
C GLU A 15 13.02 2.27 26.33
N HIS A 16 13.69 3.23 25.70
CA HIS A 16 13.85 4.60 26.20
C HIS A 16 12.67 5.52 25.89
N ASN A 17 11.75 5.14 24.99
CA ASN A 17 10.66 6.01 24.51
C ASN A 17 9.79 6.63 25.62
N PHE A 18 9.59 5.90 26.72
CA PHE A 18 8.68 6.30 27.80
C PHE A 18 9.33 6.32 29.19
N THR A 19 10.63 6.00 29.32
CA THR A 19 11.30 5.91 30.64
C THR A 19 11.42 7.25 31.34
N LEU A 20 11.49 8.35 30.58
CA LEU A 20 11.61 9.72 31.10
C LEU A 20 10.28 10.47 31.14
N PHE A 21 9.17 9.82 30.78
CA PHE A 21 7.87 10.47 30.79
C PHE A 21 7.42 10.74 32.23
N ASN A 22 7.24 12.02 32.59
CA ASN A 22 6.81 12.44 33.92
C ASN A 22 5.55 13.34 33.83
N THR A 23 4.53 13.01 34.63
CA THR A 23 3.26 13.75 34.74
C THR A 23 3.26 14.79 35.88
N ASP A 24 4.22 14.74 36.80
CA ASP A 24 4.33 15.63 37.98
C ASP A 24 4.62 17.09 37.60
N HIS A 25 5.15 17.32 36.39
CA HIS A 25 5.23 18.65 35.79
C HIS A 25 3.94 19.07 35.07
N GLY A 26 2.81 18.51 35.53
CA GLY A 26 1.44 19.02 35.54
C GLY A 26 0.97 19.78 34.31
N ILE A 27 0.05 19.17 33.55
CA ILE A 27 -1.15 19.78 32.90
C ILE A 27 -0.96 21.20 32.29
N ARG A 28 0.26 21.56 31.88
CA ARG A 28 0.62 22.83 31.23
C ARG A 28 1.18 22.60 29.82
N ASN A 29 1.28 21.34 29.41
CA ASN A 29 1.68 20.91 28.08
C ASN A 29 0.48 20.82 27.09
N CYS A 30 -0.76 21.03 27.56
CA CYS A 30 -1.94 21.16 26.69
C CYS A 30 -1.94 22.46 25.83
N SER A 31 -1.08 23.44 26.13
CA SER A 31 -1.18 24.78 25.52
C SER A 31 -0.47 24.95 24.17
N LYS A 32 0.47 24.08 23.78
CA LYS A 32 1.18 24.27 22.52
C LYS A 32 0.67 23.26 21.51
N ARG A 33 -0.34 23.68 20.73
CA ARG A 33 -0.65 23.02 19.46
C ARG A 33 0.68 22.77 18.73
N PRO A 34 0.94 21.57 18.19
CA PRO A 34 2.12 21.34 17.38
C PRO A 34 2.27 22.46 16.35
N SER A 35 3.50 22.92 16.16
CA SER A 35 3.76 23.96 15.17
C SER A 35 3.23 23.52 13.81
N ILE A 36 2.49 24.40 13.15
CA ILE A 36 1.95 24.13 11.82
C ILE A 36 3.11 24.13 10.82
N TYR A 37 3.17 23.12 9.95
CA TYR A 37 4.09 23.13 8.81
C TYR A 37 3.63 24.17 7.79
N LEU A 38 4.48 25.18 7.52
CA LEU A 38 4.27 26.16 6.47
C LEU A 38 5.25 25.88 5.32
N PRO A 39 4.80 25.27 4.20
CA PRO A 39 5.66 25.02 3.05
C PRO A 39 6.17 26.35 2.47
N THR A 40 7.49 26.52 2.36
CA THR A 40 8.13 27.72 1.78
C THR A 40 8.73 27.48 0.41
N LYS A 41 8.85 26.21 0.00
CA LYS A 41 9.39 25.80 -1.29
C LYS A 41 8.32 25.01 -2.02
N ASP A 42 8.16 25.32 -3.30
CA ASP A 42 7.34 24.52 -4.19
C ASP A 42 8.19 23.37 -4.74
N ILE A 43 7.80 22.13 -4.44
CA ILE A 43 8.49 20.92 -4.86
C ILE A 43 7.54 20.15 -5.79
N PRO A 44 7.88 19.98 -7.08
CA PRO A 44 7.00 19.30 -8.01
C PRO A 44 6.87 17.83 -7.65
N SER A 45 5.67 17.27 -7.86
CA SER A 45 5.44 15.83 -7.69
C SER A 45 6.06 15.05 -8.86
N GLU A 46 6.73 13.94 -8.55
CA GLU A 46 7.31 13.06 -9.57
C GLU A 46 6.24 12.34 -10.41
N GLN A 47 5.13 11.97 -9.78
CA GLN A 47 4.03 11.25 -10.41
C GLN A 47 2.70 11.89 -10.05
N ILE A 48 1.72 11.77 -10.95
CA ILE A 48 0.35 12.25 -10.74
C ILE A 48 -0.63 11.08 -10.76
N ILE A 49 -1.62 11.12 -9.86
CA ILE A 49 -2.70 10.14 -9.84
C ILE A 49 -3.70 10.52 -10.93
N VAL A 50 -3.91 9.62 -11.90
CA VAL A 50 -4.88 9.80 -12.99
C VAL A 50 -5.99 8.77 -12.88
N THR A 51 -7.21 9.19 -13.20
CA THR A 51 -8.36 8.28 -13.32
C THR A 51 -8.57 7.91 -14.79
N GLU A 52 -8.97 6.67 -15.04
CA GLU A 52 -9.36 6.26 -16.38
C GLU A 52 -10.63 7.01 -16.81
N LYS A 53 -10.58 7.65 -17.99
CA LYS A 53 -11.72 8.40 -18.54
C LYS A 53 -12.79 7.50 -19.15
N THR A 54 -12.47 6.23 -19.40
CA THR A 54 -13.38 5.32 -20.09
C THR A 54 -14.57 4.96 -19.21
N ASN A 55 -15.76 5.06 -19.77
CA ASN A 55 -16.96 4.57 -19.10
C ASN A 55 -16.81 3.08 -18.76
N ILE A 56 -17.18 2.69 -17.54
CA ILE A 56 -16.99 1.33 -17.02
C ILE A 56 -17.70 0.26 -17.85
N LEU A 57 -18.88 0.58 -18.41
CA LEU A 57 -19.64 -0.34 -19.26
C LEU A 57 -18.94 -0.55 -20.60
N LEU A 58 -18.48 0.53 -21.24
CA LEU A 58 -17.76 0.45 -22.51
C LEU A 58 -16.45 -0.33 -22.36
N ARG A 59 -15.69 -0.06 -21.29
CA ARG A 59 -14.48 -0.82 -20.94
C ARG A 59 -14.77 -2.31 -20.81
N TYR A 60 -15.85 -2.67 -20.11
CA TYR A 60 -16.28 -4.05 -19.97
C TYR A 60 -16.65 -4.70 -21.31
N LEU A 61 -17.48 -4.04 -22.12
CA LEU A 61 -17.91 -4.57 -23.42
C LEU A 61 -16.75 -4.77 -24.38
N HIS A 62 -15.81 -3.81 -24.46
CA HIS A 62 -14.59 -3.96 -25.26
C HIS A 62 -13.76 -5.16 -24.78
N GLN A 63 -13.53 -5.30 -23.48
CA GLN A 63 -12.80 -6.45 -22.94
C GLN A 63 -13.46 -7.79 -23.28
N GLN A 64 -14.80 -7.88 -23.21
CA GLN A 64 -15.52 -9.09 -23.58
C GLN A 64 -15.43 -9.38 -25.08
N TRP A 65 -15.51 -8.34 -25.92
CA TRP A 65 -15.38 -8.47 -27.36
C TRP A 65 -13.97 -8.93 -27.77
N GLU A 66 -12.92 -8.29 -27.24
CA GLU A 66 -11.51 -8.66 -27.47
C GLU A 66 -11.24 -10.11 -27.05
N LYS A 67 -11.70 -10.52 -25.86
CA LYS A 67 -11.60 -11.92 -25.39
C LYS A 67 -12.26 -12.90 -26.35
N LYS A 68 -13.46 -12.57 -26.84
CA LYS A 68 -14.19 -13.44 -27.80
C LYS A 68 -13.51 -13.49 -29.16
N ASN A 69 -12.92 -12.39 -29.62
CA ASN A 69 -12.26 -12.31 -30.91
C ASN A 69 -10.87 -12.97 -30.89
N ASN A 70 -10.14 -12.88 -29.79
CA ASN A 70 -8.84 -13.55 -29.60
C ASN A 70 -8.98 -15.07 -29.38
N ASN A 71 -10.15 -15.52 -28.89
CA ASN A 71 -10.49 -16.96 -28.79
C ASN A 71 -11.13 -17.53 -30.07
N SER A 72 -11.37 -16.69 -31.10
CA SER A 72 -11.79 -17.16 -32.42
C SER A 72 -10.58 -17.72 -33.18
N PRO A 73 -10.65 -18.94 -33.75
CA PRO A 73 -9.52 -19.55 -34.47
C PRO A 73 -9.14 -18.80 -35.76
N LYS A 74 -9.84 -17.73 -36.15
CA LYS A 74 -9.56 -16.98 -37.39
C LYS A 74 -8.25 -16.17 -37.39
N LYS A 75 -7.56 -16.03 -36.26
CA LYS A 75 -6.23 -15.39 -36.19
C LYS A 75 -5.15 -16.30 -35.56
N ARG A 76 -5.36 -17.62 -35.54
CA ARG A 76 -4.34 -18.57 -35.06
C ARG A 76 -3.20 -18.82 -36.07
N ASP A 77 -3.26 -18.24 -37.26
CA ASP A 77 -2.16 -18.27 -38.24
C ASP A 77 -1.70 -16.84 -38.59
N HIS A 78 -0.81 -16.29 -37.76
CA HIS A 78 0.32 -15.51 -38.24
C HIS A 78 1.37 -15.47 -37.13
N SER A 79 2.34 -16.37 -37.29
CA SER A 79 3.71 -16.34 -36.79
C SER A 79 4.18 -15.08 -36.05
N HIS A 80 4.67 -15.32 -34.82
CA HIS A 80 5.89 -14.74 -34.26
C HIS A 80 5.83 -13.28 -33.75
N ILE A 81 5.70 -13.14 -32.42
CA ILE A 81 6.71 -12.47 -31.58
C ILE A 81 6.49 -12.98 -30.14
N GLU A 82 7.56 -13.56 -29.60
CA GLU A 82 7.69 -14.00 -28.22
C GLU A 82 7.34 -12.87 -27.24
N GLN A 83 6.51 -13.17 -26.23
CA GLN A 83 6.91 -13.09 -24.81
C GLN A 83 5.70 -13.29 -23.90
N ASN A 84 5.79 -14.33 -23.08
CA ASN A 84 5.37 -14.43 -21.68
C ASN A 84 4.00 -13.86 -21.29
N GLY A 85 3.07 -14.74 -20.87
CA GLY A 85 1.90 -14.29 -20.14
C GLY A 85 0.90 -15.32 -19.64
N ASP A 86 1.24 -16.60 -19.52
CA ASP A 86 0.48 -17.51 -18.66
C ASP A 86 0.86 -17.18 -17.21
N ASP A 87 -0.03 -16.54 -16.45
CA ASP A 87 -0.78 -17.24 -15.41
C ASP A 87 -1.64 -16.24 -14.62
N ASN A 88 -2.96 -16.44 -14.71
CA ASN A 88 -3.91 -15.92 -13.73
C ASN A 88 -3.56 -16.51 -12.36
N ARG A 89 -2.91 -15.74 -11.49
CA ARG A 89 -2.89 -16.03 -10.04
C ARG A 89 -3.15 -14.75 -9.25
N PRO A 90 -4.16 -14.70 -8.35
CA PRO A 90 -4.23 -13.66 -7.34
C PRO A 90 -3.08 -13.91 -6.35
N ARG A 91 -1.93 -13.30 -6.59
CA ARG A 91 -0.82 -13.32 -5.61
C ARG A 91 -1.22 -12.42 -4.45
N LYS A 92 -1.88 -12.99 -3.44
CA LYS A 92 -1.77 -12.50 -2.06
C LYS A 92 -0.26 -12.39 -1.79
N ARG A 93 0.26 -11.17 -1.66
CA ARG A 93 1.66 -10.96 -1.26
C ARG A 93 1.80 -11.51 0.17
N PRO A 94 2.67 -12.49 0.43
CA PRO A 94 3.15 -12.72 1.78
C PRO A 94 3.97 -11.47 2.17
N CYS A 95 3.68 -10.86 3.32
CA CYS A 95 4.59 -9.90 3.92
C CYS A 95 5.92 -10.62 4.16
N LEU A 96 6.97 -10.24 3.44
CA LEU A 96 8.33 -10.55 3.85
C LEU A 96 8.65 -9.64 5.04
N ASN A 97 8.54 -10.19 6.24
CA ASN A 97 9.26 -9.64 7.38
C ASN A 97 10.75 -9.95 7.13
N SER A 98 11.53 -8.93 6.77
CA SER A 98 12.98 -9.05 6.80
C SER A 98 13.44 -9.01 8.26
N PRO A 99 14.29 -9.92 8.74
CA PRO A 99 14.98 -9.71 9.99
C PRO A 99 16.01 -8.59 9.79
N LEU A 100 16.11 -7.67 10.76
CA LEU A 100 17.29 -6.82 10.93
C LEU A 100 18.43 -7.70 11.47
N ASN A 101 19.65 -7.47 10.96
CA ASN A 101 20.87 -7.80 11.67
C ASN A 101 21.16 -6.74 12.73
#